data_AF-A0A495V6U4-F1
#
_entry.id   AF-A0A495V6U4-F1
#
_cell.length_a   1.000
_cell.length_b   1.000
_cell.length_c   1.000
_cell.angle_alpha   90.00
_cell.angle_beta   90.00
_cell.angle_gamma   90.00
#
_symmetry.space_group_name_H-M   'P 1'
#
loop_
_entity.id
_entity.type
_entity.pdbx_description
1 polymer ?
#
loop_
_entity_poly.entity_id
_entity_poly.type
_entity_poly.pdbx_seq_one_letter_code
_entity_poly.pdbx_strand_id
1 'polypeptide(L)' 'MIDGADGRMETQSFAADLTERKRRRIRLARLEADIAYFQARLEMIGEPTSANQRTQRKAFELLLKTVSTKVAKVQRERPV' A
#
# COMPACT_ATOMS: atom_id res chain seq x y z
N MET A 1 28.27 -16.96 35.69
CA MET A 1 28.29 -16.55 34.26
C MET A 1 27.05 -17.08 33.56
N ILE A 2 25.89 -16.42 33.69
CA ILE A 2 24.73 -16.59 32.80
C ILE A 2 24.00 -15.25 32.82
N ASP A 3 24.26 -14.36 31.84
CA ASP A 3 23.40 -13.19 31.58
C ASP A 3 23.68 -12.58 30.18
N GLY A 4 23.56 -13.39 29.13
CA GLY A 4 23.90 -12.95 27.77
C GLY A 4 23.01 -13.48 26.63
N ALA A 5 22.03 -14.34 26.95
CA ALA A 5 21.13 -14.93 25.97
C ALA A 5 19.81 -14.15 25.83
N ASP A 6 19.24 -13.65 26.93
CA ASP A 6 17.97 -12.91 26.93
C ASP A 6 18.05 -11.59 26.16
N GLY A 7 19.09 -10.79 26.41
CA GLY A 7 19.26 -9.50 25.72
C GLY A 7 19.44 -9.63 24.19
N ARG A 8 19.97 -10.76 23.69
CA ARG A 8 20.13 -10.99 22.23
C ARG A 8 18.82 -11.35 21.55
N MET A 9 17.93 -12.10 22.21
CA MET A 9 16.62 -12.45 21.65
C MET A 9 15.69 -11.23 21.59
N GLU A 10 15.69 -10.39 22.62
CA GLU A 10 14.89 -9.15 22.62
C GLU A 10 15.37 -8.17 21.54
N THR A 11 16.69 -8.04 21.35
CA THR A 11 17.26 -7.17 20.32
C THR A 11 16.91 -7.66 18.90
N GLN A 12 16.90 -8.98 18.67
CA GLN A 12 16.48 -9.55 17.37
C GLN A 12 14.97 -9.39 17.13
N SER A 13 14.13 -9.58 18.14
CA SER A 13 12.68 -9.37 18.06
C SER A 13 12.35 -7.90 17.73
N PHE A 14 13.01 -6.95 18.40
CA PHE A 14 12.81 -5.53 18.16
C PHE A 14 13.26 -5.09 16.75
N ALA A 15 14.38 -5.63 16.26
CA ALA A 15 14.87 -5.37 14.91
C ALA A 15 13.94 -5.95 13.83
N ALA A 16 13.34 -7.12 14.08
CA ALA A 16 12.35 -7.72 13.20
C ALA A 16 11.07 -6.86 13.12
N ASP A 17 10.57 -6.37 14.26
CA ASP A 17 9.41 -5.48 14.33
C ASP A 17 9.62 -4.15 13.62
N LEU A 18 10.80 -3.53 13.79
CA LEU A 18 11.17 -2.31 13.06
C LEU A 18 11.22 -2.54 11.55
N THR A 19 11.73 -3.70 11.13
CA THR A 19 11.80 -4.10 9.72
C THR A 19 10.41 -4.29 9.14
N GLU A 20 9.49 -4.94 9.87
CA GLU A 20 8.12 -5.14 9.41
C GLU A 20 7.34 -3.83 9.35
N ARG A 21 7.49 -2.94 10.35
CA ARG A 21 6.93 -1.58 10.31
C ARG A 21 7.43 -0.80 9.10
N LYS A 22 8.72 -0.86 8.78
CA LYS A 22 9.31 -0.21 7.60
C LYS A 22 8.74 -0.78 6.31
N ARG A 23 8.72 -2.11 6.16
CA ARG A 23 8.13 -2.79 4.98
C ARG A 23 6.68 -2.37 4.78
N ARG A 24 5.91 -2.32 5.87
CA ARG A 24 4.50 -1.90 5.82
C ARG A 24 4.32 -0.45 5.40
N ARG A 25 5.13 0.48 5.90
CA ARG A 25 5.12 1.89 5.44
C ARG A 25 5.41 2.01 3.95
N ILE A 26 6.39 1.24 3.45
CA ILE A 26 6.71 1.20 2.01
C ILE A 26 5.53 0.63 1.21
N ARG A 27 4.90 -0.45 1.69
CA ARG A 27 3.70 -1.01 1.05
C ARG A 27 2.57 0.01 0.98
N LEU A 28 2.30 0.74 2.07
CA LEU A 28 1.29 1.78 2.12
C LEU A 28 1.59 2.90 1.10
N ALA A 29 2.80 3.45 1.14
CA ALA A 29 3.22 4.54 0.25
C ALA A 29 3.12 4.15 -1.23
N ARG A 30 3.42 2.88 -1.57
CA ARG A 30 3.27 2.37 -2.93
C ARG A 30 1.81 2.31 -3.36
N LEU A 31 0.92 1.83 -2.49
CA LEU A 31 -0.51 1.78 -2.80
C LEU A 31 -1.11 3.20 -2.91
N GLU A 32 -0.65 4.14 -2.09
CA GLU A 32 -1.05 5.55 -2.19
C GLU A 32 -0.58 6.19 -3.51
N ALA A 33 0.65 5.87 -3.96
CA ALA A 33 1.15 6.29 -5.26
C ALA A 33 0.33 5.68 -6.42
N ASP A 34 -0.04 4.40 -6.34
CA ASP A 34 -0.89 3.75 -7.34
C ASP A 34 -2.28 4.43 -7.42
N ILE A 35 -2.87 4.81 -6.27
CA ILE A 35 -4.14 5.57 -6.22
C ILE A 35 -3.99 6.90 -6.97
N ALA A 36 -2.97 7.69 -6.62
CA ALA A 36 -2.74 8.99 -7.23
C ALA A 36 -2.53 8.86 -8.76
N TYR A 37 -1.77 7.84 -9.19
CA TYR A 37 -1.58 7.55 -10.61
C TYR A 37 -2.90 7.24 -11.33
N PHE A 38 -3.74 6.37 -10.76
CA PHE A 38 -5.02 6.03 -11.39
C PHE A 38 -6.00 7.20 -11.42
N GLN A 39 -6.05 8.01 -10.37
CA GLN A 39 -6.85 9.23 -10.33
C GLN A 39 -6.42 10.21 -11.43
N ALA A 40 -5.11 10.51 -11.52
CA ALA A 40 -4.58 11.36 -12.58
C ALA A 40 -4.89 10.80 -13.97
N ARG A 41 -4.80 9.47 -14.16
CA ARG A 41 -5.09 8.84 -15.44
C ARG A 41 -6.58 8.94 -15.82
N LEU A 42 -7.48 8.84 -14.85
CA LEU A 42 -8.91 9.05 -15.06
C LEU A 42 -9.21 10.50 -15.45
N GLU A 43 -8.59 11.47 -14.79
CA GLU A 43 -8.68 12.89 -15.12
C GLU A 43 -8.18 13.16 -16.55
N MET A 44 -7.04 12.57 -16.94
CA MET A 44 -6.49 12.69 -18.29
C MET A 44 -7.38 12.08 -19.37
N ILE A 45 -8.13 11.02 -19.06
CA ILE A 45 -9.10 10.44 -20.00
C ILE A 45 -10.28 11.40 -20.20
N GLY A 46 -10.70 12.12 -19.16
CA GLY A 46 -11.85 13.01 -19.20
C GLY A 46 -13.10 12.27 -19.67
N GLU A 47 -13.99 12.95 -20.39
CA GLU A 47 -15.14 12.28 -21.00
C GLU A 47 -14.75 11.48 -22.24
N PRO A 48 -14.99 10.15 -22.24
CA PRO A 48 -14.45 9.28 -23.28
C PRO A 48 -15.24 9.40 -24.58
N THR A 49 -14.56 9.80 -25.65
CA THR A 49 -15.14 9.95 -27.00
C THR A 49 -15.01 8.68 -27.83
N SER A 50 -14.14 7.75 -27.44
CA SER A 50 -13.89 6.49 -28.15
C SER A 50 -14.18 5.26 -27.29
N ALA A 51 -14.40 4.12 -27.96
CA ALA A 51 -14.55 2.83 -27.29
C ALA A 51 -13.31 2.47 -26.46
N ASN A 52 -12.11 2.76 -26.98
CA ASN A 52 -10.85 2.55 -26.26
C ASN A 52 -10.80 3.37 -24.96
N GLN A 53 -11.13 4.66 -25.01
CA GLN A 53 -11.15 5.50 -23.80
C GLN A 53 -12.21 5.03 -22.79
N ARG A 54 -13.37 4.57 -23.25
CA ARG A 54 -14.39 3.97 -22.36
C ARG A 54 -13.85 2.74 -21.64
N THR A 55 -13.15 1.86 -22.36
CA THR A 55 -12.51 0.68 -21.78
C THR A 55 -11.42 1.06 -20.79
N GLN A 56 -10.57 2.04 -21.12
CA GLN A 56 -9.53 2.54 -20.22
C GLN A 56 -10.13 3.12 -18.93
N ARG A 57 -11.16 3.98 -19.03
CA ARG A 57 -11.84 4.56 -17.87
C ARG A 57 -12.35 3.46 -16.94
N LYS A 58 -13.10 2.48 -17.48
CA LYS A 58 -13.60 1.33 -16.71
C LYS A 58 -12.49 0.54 -16.03
N ALA A 59 -11.37 0.31 -16.74
CA ALA A 59 -10.23 -0.41 -16.18
C ALA A 59 -9.59 0.36 -15.01
N PHE A 60 -9.37 1.67 -15.17
CA PHE A 60 -8.77 2.50 -14.12
C PHE A 60 -9.70 2.68 -12.93
N GLU A 61 -11.01 2.79 -13.12
CA GLU A 61 -12.00 2.78 -12.03
C GLU A 61 -11.93 1.47 -11.21
N LEU A 62 -11.85 0.33 -11.89
CA LEU A 62 -11.73 -0.97 -11.22
C LEU A 62 -10.41 -1.11 -10.44
N LEU A 63 -9.30 -0.66 -11.04
CA LEU A 63 -7.99 -0.66 -10.39
C LEU A 63 -7.99 0.27 -9.16
N LEU A 64 -8.52 1.48 -9.30
CA LEU A 64 -8.63 2.45 -8.20
C LEU A 64 -9.45 1.87 -7.04
N LYS A 65 -10.60 1.25 -7.32
CA LYS A 65 -11.42 0.58 -6.30
C LYS A 65 -10.65 -0.54 -5.60
N THR A 66 -9.92 -1.34 -6.37
CA THR A 66 -9.15 -2.48 -5.86
C THR A 66 -8.02 -2.02 -4.94
N VAL A 67 -7.24 -1.02 -5.35
CA VAL A 67 -6.14 -0.49 -4.55
C VAL A 67 -6.65 0.25 -3.32
N SER A 68 -7.73 1.02 -3.43
CA SER A 68 -8.35 1.69 -2.27
C SER A 68 -8.78 0.69 -1.20
N THR A 69 -9.35 -0.46 -1.61
CA THR A 69 -9.70 -1.55 -0.70
C THR A 69 -8.46 -2.13 0.00
N LYS A 70 -7.34 -2.30 -0.74
CA LYS A 70 -6.08 -2.77 -0.17
C LYS A 70 -5.48 -1.78 0.83
N VAL A 71 -5.52 -0.48 0.53
CA VAL A 71 -5.07 0.58 1.45
C VAL A 71 -5.88 0.52 2.73
N ALA A 72 -7.22 0.47 2.64
CA ALA A 72 -8.09 0.39 3.81
C ALA A 72 -7.77 -0.83 4.70
N LYS A 73 -7.49 -1.99 4.08
CA LYS A 73 -7.05 -3.19 4.81
C LYS A 73 -5.72 -2.96 5.52
N VAL A 74 -4.71 -2.47 4.80
CA VAL A 74 -3.38 -2.21 5.36
C VAL A 74 -3.42 -1.12 6.44
N GLN A 75 -4.34 -0.16 6.38
CA GLN A 75 -4.51 0.86 7.43
C GLN A 75 -5.21 0.30 8.68
N ARG A 76 -6.22 -0.57 8.53
CA ARG A 76 -6.94 -1.19 9.65
C ARG A 76 -6.07 -2.13 10.48
N GLU A 77 -5.09 -2.77 9.87
CA GLU A 77 -4.14 -3.65 10.59
C GLU A 77 -3.19 -2.86 11.52
N ARG A 78 -3.38 -1.55 11.75
CA ARG A 78 -2.44 -0.66 12.46
C ARG A 78 -2.68 -0.85 13.96
N PRO A 79 -1.78 -1.52 14.71
CA PRO A 79 -1.88 -1.50 16.16
C PRO A 79 -1.69 -0.05 16.63
N VAL A 80 -2.51 0.35 17.60
CA VAL A 80 -2.38 1.61 18.34
C VAL A 80 -1.03 1.63 19.06
#